data_AF-A0A537AH67-F1
#
_entry.id   AF-A0A537AH67-F1
#
_cell.length_a   1.000
_cell.length_b   1.000
_cell.length_c   1.000
_cell.angle_alpha   90.00
_cell.angle_beta   90.00
_cell.angle_gamma   90.00
#
_symmetry.space_group_name_H-M   'P 1'
#
loop_
_entity.id
_entity.type
_entity.pdbx_description
1 polymer ?
#
loop_
_entity_poly.entity_id
_entity_poly.type
_entity_poly.pdbx_seq_one_letter_code
_entity_poly.pdbx_strand_id
1 'polypeptide(L)'
;MRGLRLLRTVQIWCGGATAAAFRLLALAALSQGAISQAREPIEPLPLTVPVDAARAELGEQLFRDVRLSHGKDRSCETCHPLNNSGMDGKPRASAYNNGRILRNTPTIFNVGFDLFFTYGYQLFKSYGCVACHQGINVGGNLFQTFGVFSDMVPKPSSPTYPDLGRFVLTNDDRDKGVFRVPSLRNVAVTSPYFHDGRAASLETAVDTMSRAQLGRVLNSKENHLIVQFLGSLTGEFRGQPLQIKVQGAR
;
A
#
# COMPACT_ATOMS: atom_id res chain seq x y z
N MET A 1 25.57 -88.71 -25.69
CA MET A 1 24.61 -89.70 -26.23
C MET A 1 23.23 -89.38 -25.68
N ARG A 2 22.21 -89.35 -26.55
CA ARG A 2 20.76 -89.60 -26.35
C ARG A 2 20.16 -89.30 -24.96
N GLY A 3 19.06 -88.58 -24.81
CA GLY A 3 18.05 -88.30 -25.81
C GLY A 3 16.76 -87.76 -25.20
N LEU A 4 16.05 -87.11 -26.10
CA LEU A 4 14.64 -86.74 -26.15
C LEU A 4 13.69 -87.72 -25.45
N ARG A 5 12.74 -87.20 -24.66
CA ARG A 5 11.37 -87.73 -24.58
C ARG A 5 10.36 -86.57 -24.55
N LEU A 6 9.64 -86.44 -25.66
CA LEU A 6 8.33 -85.79 -25.74
C LEU A 6 7.26 -86.68 -25.06
N LEU A 7 6.21 -86.04 -24.55
CA LEU A 7 4.78 -86.31 -24.79
C LEU A 7 4.02 -85.10 -24.18
N ARG A 8 3.39 -84.25 -25.01
CA ARG A 8 1.93 -84.17 -25.28
C ARG A 8 1.07 -84.06 -24.00
N THR A 9 0.08 -83.19 -23.82
CA THR A 9 -0.63 -82.12 -24.56
C THR A 9 -1.70 -81.67 -23.57
N VAL A 10 -1.96 -80.37 -23.35
CA VAL A 10 -3.33 -79.83 -23.17
C VAL A 10 -3.30 -78.37 -23.59
N GLN A 11 -4.12 -78.05 -24.59
CA GLN A 11 -4.38 -76.73 -25.10
C GLN A 11 -5.81 -76.39 -24.66
N ILE A 12 -5.97 -75.37 -23.81
CA ILE A 12 -7.27 -74.74 -23.56
C ILE A 12 -7.10 -73.26 -23.92
N TRP A 13 -7.92 -72.86 -24.88
CA TRP A 13 -8.06 -71.53 -25.44
C TRP A 13 -9.39 -70.99 -24.91
N CYS A 14 -9.40 -69.82 -24.27
CA CYS A 14 -10.62 -69.02 -24.11
C CYS A 14 -10.27 -67.58 -23.69
N GLY A 15 -10.66 -66.60 -24.53
CA GLY A 15 -11.00 -65.20 -24.23
C GLY A 15 -9.93 -64.34 -23.57
N GLY A 16 -9.44 -63.23 -24.13
CA GLY A 16 -10.18 -62.19 -24.82
C GLY A 16 -10.10 -60.90 -23.98
N ALA A 17 -9.71 -59.80 -24.63
CA ALA A 17 -9.85 -58.41 -24.19
C ALA A 17 -8.77 -57.77 -23.28
N THR A 18 -8.11 -56.81 -23.92
CA THR A 18 -7.81 -55.44 -23.47
C THR A 18 -6.58 -55.18 -22.60
N ALA A 19 -5.65 -54.50 -23.27
CA ALA A 19 -4.69 -53.53 -22.78
C ALA A 19 -5.10 -52.72 -21.54
N ALA A 20 -4.05 -52.16 -20.91
CA ALA A 20 -4.04 -51.09 -19.92
C ALA A 20 -4.04 -51.54 -18.45
N ALA A 21 -2.84 -51.69 -17.87
CA ALA A 21 -2.54 -51.27 -16.50
C ALA A 21 -1.04 -51.43 -16.19
N PHE A 22 -0.16 -50.81 -16.97
CA PHE A 22 1.24 -50.60 -16.54
C PHE A 22 1.70 -49.21 -16.99
N ARG A 23 0.99 -48.19 -16.50
CA ARG A 23 1.50 -46.82 -16.38
C ARG A 23 0.88 -46.20 -15.13
N LEU A 24 1.67 -45.35 -14.48
CA LEU A 24 1.37 -44.56 -13.27
C LEU A 24 1.81 -45.20 -11.95
N LEU A 25 3.10 -45.06 -11.65
CA LEU A 25 3.58 -44.71 -10.31
C LEU A 25 5.01 -44.15 -10.42
N ALA A 26 5.10 -42.98 -11.07
CA ALA A 26 6.26 -42.10 -11.02
C ALA A 26 5.77 -40.65 -11.15
N LEU A 27 4.91 -40.23 -10.22
CA LEU A 27 4.62 -38.83 -9.96
C LEU A 27 4.74 -38.63 -8.45
N ALA A 28 5.38 -37.51 -8.07
CA ALA A 28 5.82 -37.09 -6.73
C ALA A 28 7.26 -37.54 -6.43
N ALA A 29 8.26 -36.68 -6.33
CA ALA A 29 8.27 -35.24 -6.30
C ALA A 29 9.54 -34.76 -7.01
N LEU A 30 9.37 -34.08 -8.14
CA LEU A 30 10.26 -32.96 -8.42
C LEU A 30 9.94 -31.97 -7.31
N SER A 31 10.75 -32.01 -6.25
CA SER A 31 10.84 -30.92 -5.29
C SER A 31 11.11 -29.69 -6.15
N GLN A 32 10.04 -28.95 -6.43
CA GLN A 32 10.15 -27.53 -6.70
C GLN A 32 10.97 -27.02 -5.53
N GLY A 33 12.25 -26.79 -5.77
CA GLY A 33 13.04 -25.90 -4.95
C GLY A 33 12.35 -24.54 -5.12
N ALA A 34 11.25 -24.35 -4.40
CA ALA A 34 10.77 -23.05 -4.03
C ALA A 34 11.95 -22.49 -3.25
N ILE A 35 12.80 -21.75 -3.95
CA ILE A 35 13.76 -20.86 -3.34
C ILE A 35 12.91 -20.04 -2.38
N SER A 36 13.12 -20.28 -1.10
CA SER A 36 12.48 -19.56 -0.01
C SER A 36 12.74 -18.08 -0.25
N GLN A 37 11.74 -17.37 -0.79
CA GLN A 37 11.70 -15.92 -0.97
C GLN A 37 11.60 -15.23 0.40
N ALA A 38 12.53 -15.52 1.29
CA ALA A 38 12.67 -14.87 2.57
C ALA A 38 13.73 -13.77 2.42
N ARG A 39 13.27 -12.58 1.98
CA ARG A 39 13.87 -11.25 2.13
C ARG A 39 15.39 -11.18 1.89
N GLU A 40 15.76 -11.24 0.62
CA GLU A 40 17.06 -10.77 0.18
C GLU A 40 17.02 -9.22 0.12
N PRO A 41 18.06 -8.49 0.58
CA PRO A 41 18.02 -7.01 0.60
C PRO A 41 17.85 -6.35 -0.78
N ILE A 42 18.06 -7.10 -1.86
CA ILE A 42 17.88 -6.66 -3.24
C ILE A 42 16.88 -7.60 -3.90
N GLU A 43 15.71 -7.06 -4.23
CA GLU A 43 14.66 -7.78 -4.94
C GLU A 43 14.65 -7.36 -6.43
N PRO A 44 14.37 -8.28 -7.37
CA PRO A 44 14.23 -7.92 -8.77
C PRO A 44 13.00 -7.05 -9.00
N LEU A 45 13.08 -6.13 -9.97
CA LEU A 45 11.91 -5.36 -10.39
C LEU A 45 10.84 -6.31 -10.96
N PRO A 46 9.54 -6.06 -10.66
CA PRO A 46 8.48 -6.85 -11.25
C PRO A 46 8.46 -6.65 -12.77
N LEU A 47 8.33 -7.76 -13.52
CA LEU A 47 8.29 -7.72 -14.98
C LEU A 47 7.05 -7.02 -15.54
N THR A 48 5.97 -6.97 -14.75
CA THR A 48 4.72 -6.29 -15.10
C THR A 48 4.13 -5.62 -13.89
N VAL A 49 3.62 -4.40 -14.07
CA VAL A 49 2.81 -3.69 -13.08
C VAL A 49 1.41 -3.50 -13.68
N PRO A 50 0.33 -3.71 -12.92
CA PRO A 50 -1.01 -3.35 -13.39
C PRO A 50 -1.08 -1.85 -13.66
N VAL A 51 -1.38 -1.47 -14.91
CA VAL A 51 -1.47 -0.08 -15.35
C VAL A 51 -2.79 0.12 -16.08
N ASP A 52 -3.50 1.20 -15.74
CA ASP A 52 -4.63 1.70 -16.51
C ASP A 52 -4.07 2.44 -17.74
N ALA A 53 -4.36 1.92 -18.93
CA ALA A 53 -3.82 2.45 -20.18
C ALA A 53 -4.28 3.90 -20.46
N ALA A 54 -5.55 4.22 -20.20
CA ALA A 54 -6.07 5.57 -20.43
C ALA A 54 -5.43 6.58 -19.47
N ARG A 55 -5.21 6.17 -18.22
CA ARG A 55 -4.50 7.00 -17.23
C ARG A 55 -3.03 7.17 -17.58
N ALA A 56 -2.38 6.12 -18.07
CA ALA A 56 -0.98 6.18 -18.48
C ALA A 56 -0.80 7.11 -19.68
N GLU A 57 -1.71 7.06 -20.66
CA GLU A 57 -1.69 7.93 -21.83
C GLU A 57 -1.91 9.41 -21.47
N LEU A 58 -2.89 9.71 -20.60
CA LEU A 58 -3.06 11.05 -20.05
C LEU A 58 -1.80 11.50 -19.27
N GLY A 59 -1.22 10.59 -18.48
CA GLY A 59 0.02 10.84 -17.75
C GLY A 59 1.18 11.22 -18.66
N GLU A 60 1.34 10.52 -19.79
CA GLU A 60 2.36 10.85 -20.79
C GLU A 60 2.13 12.24 -21.40
N GLN A 61 0.88 12.58 -21.75
CA GLN A 61 0.56 13.91 -22.28
C GLN A 61 0.95 15.00 -21.27
N LEU A 62 0.57 14.83 -20.00
CA LEU A 62 0.90 15.77 -18.94
C LEU A 62 2.41 15.86 -18.66
N PHE A 63 3.14 14.74 -18.75
CA PHE A 63 4.59 14.69 -18.53
C PHE A 63 5.36 15.57 -19.53
N ARG A 64 4.79 15.74 -20.74
CA ARG A 64 5.36 16.56 -21.82
C ARG A 64 4.76 17.97 -21.88
N ASP A 65 3.70 18.26 -21.13
CA ASP A 65 2.94 19.52 -21.23
C ASP A 65 3.65 20.68 -20.54
N VAL A 66 4.12 21.64 -21.35
CA VAL A 66 4.79 22.85 -20.84
C VAL A 66 3.83 23.82 -20.16
N ARG A 67 2.52 23.73 -20.41
CA ARG A 67 1.52 24.64 -19.82
C ARG A 67 1.42 24.49 -18.31
N LEU A 68 1.97 23.40 -17.76
CA LEU A 68 2.06 23.16 -16.33
C LEU A 68 3.19 23.97 -15.65
N SER A 69 4.16 24.50 -16.41
CA SER A 69 5.14 25.43 -15.84
C SER A 69 4.62 26.86 -15.83
N HIS A 70 5.02 27.62 -14.81
CA HIS A 70 4.69 29.05 -14.69
C HIS A 70 5.11 29.84 -15.95
N GLY A 71 6.27 29.53 -16.53
CA GLY A 71 6.81 30.17 -17.73
C GLY A 71 6.30 29.61 -19.06
N LYS A 72 5.50 28.52 -19.03
CA LYS A 72 5.03 27.78 -20.21
C LYS A 72 6.13 27.29 -21.16
N ASP A 73 7.32 27.06 -20.62
CA ASP A 73 8.56 26.81 -21.34
C ASP A 73 9.25 25.49 -20.96
N ARG A 74 8.73 24.77 -19.96
CA ARG A 74 9.34 23.55 -19.42
C ARG A 74 8.27 22.55 -18.99
N SER A 75 8.59 21.27 -19.09
CA SER A 75 7.78 20.14 -18.63
C SER A 75 8.62 19.17 -17.81
N CYS A 76 8.04 18.08 -17.33
CA CYS A 76 8.80 17.02 -16.68
C CYS A 76 9.86 16.44 -17.63
N GLU A 77 9.51 16.25 -18.91
CA GLU A 77 10.41 15.72 -19.93
C GLU A 77 11.63 16.61 -20.20
N THR A 78 11.54 17.93 -19.94
CA THR A 78 12.68 18.85 -20.12
C THR A 78 13.91 18.44 -19.30
N CYS A 79 13.70 17.90 -18.10
CA CYS A 79 14.77 17.43 -17.23
C CYS A 79 14.84 15.90 -17.18
N HIS A 80 13.71 15.21 -17.38
CA HIS A 80 13.60 13.76 -17.39
C HIS A 80 13.23 13.21 -18.77
N PRO A 81 14.07 13.39 -19.80
CA PRO A 81 13.81 12.92 -21.16
C PRO A 81 13.70 11.39 -21.20
N LEU A 82 12.53 10.88 -21.60
CA LEU A 82 12.27 9.44 -21.65
C LEU A 82 13.13 8.73 -22.70
N ASN A 83 13.53 9.45 -23.76
CA ASN A 83 14.45 8.96 -24.78
C ASN A 83 15.93 9.01 -24.37
N ASN A 84 16.24 9.51 -23.17
CA ASN A 84 17.61 9.61 -22.67
C ASN A 84 17.69 9.16 -21.20
N SER A 85 17.44 7.87 -20.98
CA SER A 85 17.52 7.22 -19.66
C SER A 85 16.67 7.89 -18.56
N GLY A 86 15.66 8.70 -18.91
CA GLY A 86 14.83 9.41 -17.95
C GLY A 86 15.54 10.54 -17.20
N MET A 87 16.70 11.02 -17.68
CA MET A 87 17.48 12.09 -17.05
C MET A 87 18.22 12.97 -18.06
N ASP A 88 18.55 14.21 -17.68
CA ASP A 88 19.23 15.17 -18.55
C ASP A 88 20.74 14.95 -18.72
N GLY A 89 21.33 14.02 -17.95
CA GLY A 89 22.76 13.69 -18.00
C GLY A 89 23.70 14.82 -17.54
N LYS A 90 23.18 15.91 -16.96
CA LYS A 90 23.99 17.07 -16.56
C LYS A 90 24.51 16.89 -15.12
N PRO A 91 25.76 17.28 -14.80
CA PRO A 91 26.26 17.24 -13.41
C PRO A 91 25.40 18.04 -12.41
N ARG A 92 24.71 19.07 -12.92
CA ARG A 92 23.79 19.96 -12.20
C ARG A 92 22.63 20.32 -13.12
N ALA A 93 21.42 20.17 -12.62
CA ALA A 93 20.19 20.43 -13.34
C ALA A 93 19.98 21.93 -13.62
N SER A 94 19.23 22.22 -14.66
CA SER A 94 18.90 23.59 -15.07
C SER A 94 17.82 24.20 -14.18
N ALA A 95 18.09 25.36 -13.58
CA ALA A 95 17.13 26.15 -12.81
C ALA A 95 16.14 26.88 -13.73
N TYR A 96 15.07 27.44 -13.16
CA TYR A 96 14.06 28.21 -13.90
C TYR A 96 14.64 29.46 -14.60
N ASN A 97 15.64 30.10 -14.01
CA ASN A 97 16.24 31.36 -14.48
C ASN A 97 17.47 31.17 -15.39
N ASN A 98 17.54 30.07 -16.15
CA ASN A 98 18.73 29.67 -16.93
C ASN A 98 20.00 29.42 -16.09
N GLY A 99 19.90 29.44 -14.75
CA GLY A 99 20.96 29.04 -13.83
C GLY A 99 21.09 27.52 -13.67
N ARG A 100 21.91 27.10 -12.72
CA ARG A 100 22.08 25.68 -12.35
C ARG A 100 21.77 25.50 -10.87
N ILE A 101 21.01 24.46 -10.51
CA ILE A 101 20.81 24.10 -9.10
C ILE A 101 21.97 23.23 -8.59
N LEU A 102 22.08 23.06 -7.27
CA LEU A 102 23.16 22.30 -6.62
C LEU A 102 23.00 20.77 -6.68
N ARG A 103 22.12 20.27 -7.54
CA ARG A 103 21.76 18.85 -7.64
C ARG A 103 21.68 18.42 -9.10
N ASN A 104 22.03 17.16 -9.38
CA ASN A 104 21.79 16.51 -10.66
C ASN A 104 20.31 16.13 -10.80
N THR A 105 19.84 15.95 -12.04
CA THR A 105 18.53 15.35 -12.32
C THR A 105 18.66 13.82 -12.31
N PRO A 106 18.07 13.10 -11.33
CA PRO A 106 18.10 11.64 -11.32
C PRO A 106 17.23 11.08 -12.43
N THR A 107 17.38 9.79 -12.74
CA THR A 107 16.45 9.10 -13.66
C THR A 107 15.04 9.03 -13.06
N ILE A 108 14.02 9.21 -13.91
CA ILE A 108 12.62 8.96 -13.54
C ILE A 108 12.26 7.47 -13.62
N PHE A 109 13.09 6.65 -14.29
CA PHE A 109 12.80 5.23 -14.40
C PHE A 109 12.91 4.55 -13.04
N ASN A 110 11.93 3.69 -12.76
CA ASN A 110 11.79 2.96 -11.51
C ASN A 110 11.51 3.79 -10.25
N VAL A 111 11.34 5.12 -10.35
CA VAL A 111 10.99 5.99 -9.21
C VAL A 111 9.71 5.57 -8.49
N GLY A 112 8.79 4.89 -9.18
CA GLY A 112 7.58 4.32 -8.57
C GLY A 112 7.86 3.22 -7.54
N PHE A 113 9.06 2.63 -7.57
CA PHE A 113 9.56 1.67 -6.59
C PHE A 113 10.49 2.30 -5.55
N ASP A 114 10.84 3.58 -5.71
CA ASP A 114 11.64 4.29 -4.71
C ASP A 114 10.83 4.40 -3.41
N LEU A 115 11.33 3.71 -2.39
CA LEU A 115 10.71 3.68 -1.09
C LEU A 115 10.52 5.09 -0.54
N PHE A 116 11.45 6.03 -0.77
CA PHE A 116 11.36 7.39 -0.23
C PHE A 116 10.10 8.17 -0.62
N PHE A 117 9.51 7.94 -1.80
CA PHE A 117 8.33 8.69 -2.24
C PHE A 117 7.00 8.03 -1.87
N THR A 118 7.01 6.73 -1.55
CA THR A 118 5.78 5.97 -1.22
C THR A 118 5.81 5.33 0.18
N TYR A 119 6.89 5.52 0.95
CA TYR A 119 7.11 4.80 2.22
C TYR A 119 5.97 5.02 3.22
N GLY A 120 5.48 6.26 3.34
CA GLY A 120 4.38 6.58 4.25
C GLY A 120 3.12 5.76 3.94
N TYR A 121 2.78 5.61 2.66
CA TYR A 121 1.68 4.77 2.21
C TYR A 121 1.95 3.28 2.43
N GLN A 122 3.17 2.81 2.16
CA GLN A 122 3.54 1.41 2.40
C GLN A 122 3.55 1.05 3.89
N LEU A 123 3.98 1.96 4.75
CA LEU A 123 3.85 1.83 6.21
C LEU A 123 2.39 1.78 6.61
N PHE A 124 1.56 2.69 6.11
CA PHE A 124 0.12 2.71 6.37
C PHE A 124 -0.56 1.38 6.00
N LYS A 125 -0.15 0.75 4.89
CA LYS A 125 -0.61 -0.59 4.50
C LYS A 125 -0.07 -1.70 5.41
N SER A 126 1.24 -1.74 5.62
CA SER A 126 1.94 -2.83 6.30
C SER A 126 1.68 -2.89 7.81
N TYR A 127 1.43 -1.74 8.43
CA TYR A 127 0.96 -1.68 9.82
C TYR A 127 -0.48 -2.19 9.95
N GLY A 128 -1.28 -2.16 8.88
CA GLY A 128 -2.64 -2.66 8.83
C GLY A 128 -3.72 -1.57 8.91
N CYS A 129 -3.36 -0.29 8.83
CA CYS A 129 -4.32 0.82 8.92
C CYS A 129 -5.40 0.73 7.82
N VAL A 130 -5.03 0.22 6.64
CA VAL A 130 -5.94 0.00 5.51
C VAL A 130 -7.04 -1.02 5.77
N ALA A 131 -6.93 -1.88 6.78
CA ALA A 131 -8.01 -2.83 7.10
C ALA A 131 -9.31 -2.10 7.45
N CYS A 132 -9.19 -0.93 8.09
CA CYS A 132 -10.31 -0.07 8.47
C CYS A 132 -10.41 1.16 7.55
N HIS A 133 -9.28 1.80 7.26
CA HIS A 133 -9.21 3.03 6.47
C HIS A 133 -9.00 2.72 4.99
N GLN A 134 -10.05 2.19 4.35
CA GLN A 134 -10.04 1.74 2.96
C GLN A 134 -11.06 2.48 2.08
N GLY A 135 -11.02 2.18 0.78
CA GLY A 135 -11.95 2.72 -0.21
C GLY A 135 -11.67 4.18 -0.59
N ILE A 136 -12.59 4.77 -1.34
CA ILE A 136 -12.40 6.10 -1.96
C ILE A 136 -12.15 7.22 -0.94
N ASN A 137 -12.70 7.10 0.27
CA ASN A 137 -12.55 8.07 1.36
C ASN A 137 -11.48 7.68 2.38
N VAL A 138 -10.76 6.57 2.17
CA VAL A 138 -9.75 6.07 3.12
C VAL A 138 -10.38 5.92 4.51
N GLY A 139 -11.54 5.24 4.55
CA GLY A 139 -12.46 5.14 5.68
C GLY A 139 -13.88 5.59 5.33
N GLY A 140 -14.72 5.75 6.35
CA GLY A 140 -16.11 6.19 6.23
C GLY A 140 -17.13 5.09 5.93
N ASN A 141 -16.68 3.86 5.68
CA ASN A 141 -17.49 2.74 5.21
C ASN A 141 -17.63 1.58 6.23
N LEU A 142 -16.99 1.67 7.39
CA LEU A 142 -16.98 0.62 8.41
C LEU A 142 -17.32 1.20 9.78
N PHE A 143 -17.89 0.36 10.64
CA PHE A 143 -18.00 0.59 12.08
C PHE A 143 -17.05 -0.38 12.78
N GLN A 144 -16.25 0.11 13.72
CA GLN A 144 -15.24 -0.67 14.41
C GLN A 144 -15.19 -0.28 15.89
N THR A 145 -14.89 -1.27 16.74
CA THR A 145 -14.59 -1.02 18.14
C THR A 145 -13.33 -0.17 18.24
N PHE A 146 -13.40 0.90 19.02
CA PHE A 146 -12.24 1.74 19.26
C PHE A 146 -11.49 1.29 20.50
N GLY A 147 -10.21 0.93 20.34
CA GLY A 147 -9.33 0.60 21.47
C GLY A 147 -9.28 -0.89 21.78
N VAL A 148 -9.14 -1.73 20.74
CA VAL A 148 -8.92 -3.18 20.88
C VAL A 148 -7.75 -3.50 21.83
N PHE A 149 -6.72 -2.66 21.79
CA PHE A 149 -5.54 -2.70 22.67
C PHE A 149 -5.46 -1.40 23.50
N SER A 150 -6.58 -1.02 24.12
CA SER A 150 -6.70 0.21 24.91
C SER A 150 -5.79 0.25 26.15
N ASP A 151 -5.27 -0.88 26.59
CA ASP A 151 -4.24 -1.02 27.62
C ASP A 151 -2.89 -0.41 27.22
N MET A 152 -2.64 -0.21 25.93
CA MET A 152 -1.40 0.36 25.40
C MET A 152 -1.41 1.90 25.30
N VAL A 153 -2.49 2.57 25.70
CA VAL A 153 -2.63 4.03 25.62
C VAL A 153 -3.16 4.57 26.96
N PRO A 154 -2.68 5.74 27.44
CA PRO A 154 -3.24 6.36 28.64
C PRO A 154 -4.77 6.51 28.55
N LYS A 155 -5.46 6.12 29.62
CA LYS A 155 -6.91 6.34 29.75
C LYS A 155 -7.19 7.86 29.74
N PRO A 156 -8.31 8.31 29.14
CA PRO A 156 -8.69 9.72 29.17
C PRO A 156 -8.73 10.26 30.61
N SER A 157 -8.28 11.50 30.79
CA SER A 157 -8.14 12.15 32.10
C SER A 157 -9.47 12.61 32.72
N SER A 158 -10.58 12.61 31.97
CA SER A 158 -11.90 13.02 32.47
C SER A 158 -12.98 11.99 32.10
N PRO A 159 -13.77 11.49 33.08
CA PRO A 159 -14.83 10.48 32.86
C PRO A 159 -16.17 11.11 32.45
N THR A 160 -16.17 12.35 31.95
CA THR A 160 -17.40 13.11 31.74
C THR A 160 -18.15 12.56 30.53
N TYR A 161 -19.07 11.63 30.81
CA TYR A 161 -19.83 10.80 29.88
C TYR A 161 -18.97 9.91 28.96
N PRO A 162 -18.94 8.58 29.17
CA PRO A 162 -18.35 7.70 28.18
C PRO A 162 -19.17 7.81 26.90
N ASP A 163 -18.55 8.31 25.82
CA ASP A 163 -19.16 8.26 24.49
C ASP A 163 -19.40 6.78 24.14
N LEU A 164 -20.67 6.38 24.17
CA LEU A 164 -21.07 5.00 23.93
C LEU A 164 -21.03 4.64 22.44
N GLY A 165 -20.74 5.62 21.56
CA GLY A 165 -20.66 5.44 20.13
C GLY A 165 -21.99 5.03 19.53
N ARG A 166 -21.96 4.00 18.69
CA ARG A 166 -23.09 3.51 17.91
C ARG A 166 -24.28 3.05 18.77
N PHE A 167 -24.04 2.63 20.01
CA PHE A 167 -25.07 2.24 20.97
C PHE A 167 -26.19 3.28 21.10
N VAL A 168 -25.86 4.58 21.07
CA VAL A 168 -26.85 5.68 21.22
C VAL A 168 -27.95 5.62 20.15
N LEU A 169 -27.67 4.99 19.01
CA LEU A 169 -28.63 4.83 17.91
C LEU A 169 -29.26 3.43 17.87
N THR A 170 -28.51 2.39 18.22
CA THR A 170 -28.97 1.00 18.04
C THR A 170 -29.60 0.39 19.29
N ASN A 171 -29.24 0.90 20.48
CA ASN A 171 -29.60 0.35 21.77
C ASN A 171 -29.15 -1.12 21.98
N ASP A 172 -28.17 -1.58 21.20
CA ASP A 172 -27.57 -2.92 21.31
C ASP A 172 -26.25 -2.82 22.07
N ASP A 173 -26.16 -3.48 23.22
CA ASP A 173 -24.97 -3.45 24.09
C ASP A 173 -23.65 -3.82 23.37
N ARG A 174 -23.71 -4.60 22.29
CA ARG A 174 -22.54 -4.97 21.47
C ARG A 174 -21.96 -3.79 20.68
N ASP A 175 -22.73 -2.74 20.45
CA ASP A 175 -22.32 -1.53 19.74
C ASP A 175 -21.70 -0.46 20.68
N LYS A 176 -21.56 -0.76 21.98
CA LYS A 176 -20.88 0.14 22.92
C LYS A 176 -19.41 0.29 22.55
N GLY A 177 -18.95 1.53 22.41
CA GLY A 177 -17.58 1.84 22.01
C GLY A 177 -17.26 1.50 20.54
N VAL A 178 -18.28 1.22 19.74
CA VAL A 178 -18.16 1.05 18.29
C VAL A 178 -18.41 2.40 17.62
N PHE A 179 -17.49 2.81 16.76
CA PHE A 179 -17.54 4.09 16.07
C PHE A 179 -17.45 3.89 14.57
N ARG A 180 -18.02 4.83 13.80
CA ARG A 180 -17.76 4.89 12.37
C ARG A 180 -16.27 5.21 12.18
N VAL A 181 -15.57 4.40 11.39
CA VAL A 181 -14.21 4.71 10.95
C VAL A 181 -14.27 5.99 10.12
N PRO A 182 -13.61 7.09 10.51
CA PRO A 182 -13.71 8.36 9.79
C PRO A 182 -12.99 8.29 8.45
N SER A 183 -13.39 9.16 7.52
CA SER A 183 -12.61 9.46 6.31
C SER A 183 -11.29 10.11 6.69
N LEU A 184 -10.19 9.72 6.06
CA LEU A 184 -8.89 10.37 6.25
C LEU A 184 -8.57 11.43 5.18
N ARG A 185 -9.47 11.67 4.22
CA ARG A 185 -9.31 12.84 3.32
C ARG A 185 -9.36 14.14 4.13
N ASN A 186 -8.41 15.02 3.84
CA ASN A 186 -8.21 16.29 4.55
C ASN A 186 -7.86 16.15 6.04
N VAL A 187 -7.48 14.95 6.51
CA VAL A 187 -7.22 14.75 7.95
C VAL A 187 -6.13 15.68 8.50
N ALA A 188 -5.12 16.02 7.67
CA ALA A 188 -4.05 16.94 8.08
C ALA A 188 -4.53 18.36 8.43
N VAL A 189 -5.76 18.72 8.08
CA VAL A 189 -6.32 20.07 8.30
C VAL A 189 -7.61 20.09 9.13
N THR A 190 -7.91 19.00 9.83
CA THR A 190 -9.15 18.84 10.62
C THR A 190 -8.86 18.48 12.08
N SER A 191 -7.79 19.01 12.66
CA SER A 191 -7.57 18.90 14.10
C SER A 191 -8.66 19.65 14.89
N PRO A 192 -8.95 19.26 16.14
CA PRO A 192 -8.38 18.12 16.88
C PRO A 192 -8.99 16.76 16.47
N TYR A 193 -8.35 15.67 16.88
CA TYR A 193 -8.66 14.31 16.40
C TYR A 193 -9.39 13.44 17.44
N PHE A 194 -10.03 12.39 16.94
CA PHE A 194 -10.94 11.46 17.64
C PHE A 194 -12.32 12.06 17.95
N HIS A 195 -13.25 11.21 18.41
CA HIS A 195 -14.63 11.61 18.71
C HIS A 195 -14.73 12.61 19.87
N ASP A 196 -13.71 12.62 20.74
CA ASP A 196 -13.58 13.47 21.91
C ASP A 196 -12.59 14.64 21.69
N GLY A 197 -11.95 14.73 20.52
CA GLY A 197 -10.99 15.79 20.23
C GLY A 197 -9.73 15.79 21.10
N ARG A 198 -9.40 14.68 21.79
CA ARG A 198 -8.32 14.67 22.79
C ARG A 198 -6.90 14.75 22.19
N ALA A 199 -6.74 14.42 20.91
CA ALA A 199 -5.44 14.50 20.25
C ALA A 199 -5.32 15.83 19.49
N ALA A 200 -4.34 16.64 19.88
CA ALA A 200 -4.11 17.96 19.28
C ALA A 200 -3.34 17.90 17.95
N SER A 201 -2.53 16.86 17.73
CA SER A 201 -1.68 16.70 16.54
C SER A 201 -1.92 15.37 15.82
N LEU A 202 -1.60 15.36 14.52
CA LEU A 202 -1.80 14.18 13.69
C LEU A 202 -0.81 13.08 14.10
N GLU A 203 0.39 13.46 14.51
CA GLU A 203 1.41 12.58 15.06
C GLU A 203 0.91 11.82 16.29
N THR A 204 0.25 12.53 17.23
CA THR A 204 -0.35 11.92 18.42
C THR A 204 -1.51 11.01 18.04
N ALA A 205 -2.32 11.41 17.06
CA ALA A 205 -3.43 10.60 16.58
C ALA A 205 -2.94 9.29 15.92
N VAL A 206 -1.91 9.36 15.08
CA VAL A 206 -1.30 8.21 14.41
C VAL A 206 -0.66 7.24 15.41
N ASP A 207 0.13 7.74 16.38
CA ASP A 207 0.73 6.90 17.42
C ASP A 207 -0.36 6.21 18.27
N THR A 208 -1.38 6.97 18.68
CA THR A 208 -2.52 6.44 19.44
C THR A 208 -3.25 5.35 18.68
N MET A 209 -3.48 5.50 17.37
CA MET A 209 -4.13 4.47 16.55
C MET A 209 -3.28 3.23 16.36
N SER A 210 -1.98 3.40 16.13
CA SER A 210 -1.07 2.27 16.02
C SER A 210 -1.07 1.42 17.29
N ARG A 211 -1.06 2.05 18.46
CA ARG A 211 -1.11 1.35 19.75
C ARG A 211 -2.49 0.77 20.02
N ALA A 212 -3.52 1.62 20.05
CA ALA A 212 -4.86 1.24 20.52
C ALA A 212 -5.61 0.29 19.60
N GLN A 213 -5.34 0.31 18.28
CA GLN A 213 -6.06 -0.55 17.33
C GLN A 213 -5.22 -1.71 16.81
N LEU A 214 -3.91 -1.49 16.64
CA LEU A 214 -3.04 -2.47 16.00
C LEU A 214 -2.09 -3.16 16.99
N GLY A 215 -1.99 -2.66 18.24
CA GLY A 215 -1.05 -3.18 19.24
C GLY A 215 0.42 -2.96 18.86
N ARG A 216 0.70 -1.94 18.03
CA ARG A 216 2.03 -1.69 17.45
C ARG A 216 2.57 -0.33 17.88
N VAL A 217 3.88 -0.28 18.08
CA VAL A 217 4.61 0.96 18.39
C VAL A 217 5.34 1.44 17.15
N LEU A 218 5.03 2.65 16.70
CA LEU A 218 5.75 3.32 15.63
C LEU A 218 7.00 4.00 16.19
N ASN A 219 8.12 3.94 15.48
CA ASN A 219 9.20 4.88 15.75
C ASN A 219 8.89 6.27 15.15
N SER A 220 9.65 7.28 15.58
CA SER A 220 9.42 8.68 15.18
C SER A 220 9.46 8.89 13.66
N LYS A 221 10.38 8.20 12.96
CA LYS A 221 10.51 8.30 11.50
C LYS A 221 9.30 7.67 10.80
N GLU A 222 8.84 6.51 11.24
CA GLU A 222 7.68 5.84 10.66
C GLU A 222 6.40 6.66 10.86
N ASN A 223 6.18 7.17 12.07
CA ASN A 223 5.05 8.06 12.36
C ASN A 223 5.08 9.28 11.43
N HIS A 224 6.22 9.96 11.35
CA HIS A 224 6.38 11.13 10.48
C HIS A 224 6.07 10.82 9.02
N LEU A 225 6.53 9.68 8.48
CA LEU A 225 6.27 9.29 7.09
C LEU A 225 4.79 8.95 6.85
N ILE A 226 4.11 8.31 7.81
CA ILE A 226 2.66 8.09 7.74
C ILE A 226 1.93 9.44 7.76
N VAL A 227 2.32 10.37 8.63
CA VAL A 227 1.76 11.72 8.70
C VAL A 227 1.93 12.47 7.37
N GLN A 228 3.09 12.39 6.73
CA GLN A 228 3.31 12.97 5.40
C GLN A 228 2.39 12.37 4.34
N PHE A 229 2.20 11.04 4.34
CA PHE A 229 1.22 10.39 3.47
C PHE A 229 -0.20 10.88 3.73
N LEU A 230 -0.61 11.00 4.99
CA LEU A 230 -1.93 11.56 5.33
C LEU A 230 -2.06 13.02 4.89
N GLY A 231 -0.96 13.79 4.93
CA GLY A 231 -0.87 15.14 4.39
C GLY A 231 -1.21 15.21 2.90
N SER A 232 -0.77 14.23 2.11
CA SER A 232 -1.08 14.17 0.67
C SER A 232 -2.54 13.88 0.35
N LEU A 233 -3.37 13.59 1.36
CA LEU A 233 -4.82 13.41 1.21
C LEU A 233 -5.60 14.74 1.33
N THR A 234 -4.90 15.87 1.46
CA THR A 234 -5.48 17.21 1.56
C THR A 234 -5.82 17.74 0.18
N GLY A 235 -7.09 18.06 -0.05
CA GLY A 235 -7.58 18.65 -1.28
C GLY A 235 -7.61 20.17 -1.26
N GLU A 236 -8.30 20.72 -2.26
CA GLU A 236 -8.50 22.16 -2.43
C GLU A 236 -9.98 22.50 -2.37
N PHE A 237 -10.28 23.74 -1.97
CA PHE A 237 -11.61 24.32 -2.07
C PHE A 237 -11.54 25.59 -2.91
N ARG A 238 -12.24 25.61 -4.05
CA ARG A 238 -12.22 26.73 -5.02
C ARG A 238 -10.80 27.08 -5.51
N GLY A 239 -9.98 26.06 -5.75
CA GLY A 239 -8.59 26.21 -6.20
C GLY A 239 -7.63 26.74 -5.14
N GLN A 240 -8.05 26.80 -3.88
CA GLN A 240 -7.19 27.16 -2.76
C GLN A 240 -6.91 25.91 -1.90
N PRO A 241 -5.64 25.63 -1.55
CA PRO A 241 -5.30 24.55 -0.65
C PRO A 241 -6.05 24.68 0.68
N LEU A 242 -6.63 23.59 1.16
CA LEU A 242 -7.17 23.57 2.51
C LEU A 242 -6.02 23.74 3.51
N GLN A 243 -6.23 24.55 4.54
CA GLN A 243 -5.24 24.84 5.59
C GLN A 243 -5.89 24.76 6.96
N ILE A 244 -5.09 24.44 7.99
CA ILE A 244 -5.52 24.58 9.37
C ILE A 244 -5.76 26.06 9.64
N LYS A 245 -7.01 26.44 9.92
CA LYS A 245 -7.30 27.76 10.48
C LYS A 245 -6.94 27.73 11.96
N VAL A 246 -5.70 28.08 12.29
CA VAL A 246 -5.32 28.35 13.68
C VAL A 246 -6.04 29.63 14.08
N GLN A 247 -7.08 29.52 14.93
CA GLN A 247 -7.70 30.69 15.54
C GLN A 247 -6.66 31.34 16.47
N GLY A 248 -6.05 32.45 16.05
CA GLY A 248 -5.20 33.27 16.93
C GLY A 248 -3.87 33.80 16.37
N ALA A 249 -3.50 33.56 15.12
CA ALA A 249 -2.36 34.26 14.53
C ALA A 249 -2.81 35.66 14.06
N ARG A 250 -2.60 36.67 14.93
CA ARG A 250 -2.49 38.07 14.49
C ARG A 250 -1.08 38.32 13.97
#